data_AF-A0A2T0KFJ7-F1
#
_entry.id   AF-A0A2T0KFJ7-F1
#
_cell.length_a   1.000
_cell.length_b   1.000
_cell.length_c   1.000
_cell.angle_alpha   90.00
_cell.angle_beta   90.00
_cell.angle_gamma   90.00
#
_symmetry.space_group_name_H-M   'P 1'
#
loop_
_entity.id
_entity.type
_entity.pdbx_description
1 polymer ?
#
loop_
_entity_poly.entity_id
_entity_poly.type
_entity_poly.pdbx_seq_one_letter_code
_entity_poly.pdbx_strand_id
1 'polypeptide(L)'
;MPEPLAPWWRDAHDAAQLLASRLDAAAGQAGRDGVYTPPPGSPPPRRRRQPGSLRHLAEVIRTHRLTPGVSVDKDIVAKVLAGELRYITDPVLVVGVAKAAHLIAETPFDDDDAQRLSVASTRVAALVEAAEQADRDAPALLPAPRPALERREAGPMVLEATVTVRRPGRRRRRGLIIGTSLVALSCVTAGLFVVRSNAKTDAPCRDGASGDDIIAATTSVFSDDGATRLSPTLDFDQMNGSARYARHAGRTYYWGRAGSDDHDPHSGGTRVRWRTADGDWHSCATALAVTERGYVHTPAVATTIGGEPVTVQICLWRDDPRRENCTEQISTG
;
A
#
# COMPACT_ATOMS: atom_id res chain seq x y z
N MET A 1 -5.28 34.62 -1.18
CA MET A 1 -5.99 33.37 -0.86
C MET A 1 -5.40 32.84 0.43
N PRO A 2 -6.19 32.55 1.48
CA PRO A 2 -5.63 31.96 2.69
C PRO A 2 -5.07 30.57 2.36
N GLU A 3 -3.90 30.29 2.92
CA GLU A 3 -3.24 28.99 2.83
C GLU A 3 -4.14 27.91 3.45
N PRO A 4 -4.28 26.72 2.84
CA PRO A 4 -5.11 25.66 3.42
C PRO A 4 -4.54 25.25 4.78
N LEU A 5 -5.40 25.27 5.81
CA LEU A 5 -5.03 24.82 7.14
C LEU A 5 -4.49 23.38 7.07
N ALA A 6 -3.34 23.15 7.70
CA ALA A 6 -2.79 21.82 7.82
C ALA A 6 -3.80 20.88 8.51
N PRO A 7 -3.89 19.61 8.10
CA PRO A 7 -4.80 18.68 8.75
C PRO A 7 -4.40 18.52 10.23
N TRP A 8 -5.39 18.48 11.11
CA TRP A 8 -5.20 18.45 12.57
C TRP A 8 -4.42 17.23 13.07
N TRP A 9 -4.34 16.15 12.29
CA TRP A 9 -3.56 14.94 12.59
C TRP A 9 -2.10 14.97 12.09
N ARG A 10 -1.71 15.98 11.30
CA ARG A 10 -0.36 16.06 10.69
C ARG A 10 0.72 16.01 11.76
N ASP A 11 0.59 16.83 12.81
CA ASP A 11 1.62 16.96 13.84
C ASP A 11 1.86 15.64 14.59
N ALA A 12 0.80 14.85 14.82
CA ALA A 12 0.91 13.53 15.42
C ALA A 12 1.67 12.56 14.51
N HIS A 13 1.39 12.58 13.21
CA HIS A 13 2.06 11.72 12.24
C HIS A 13 3.53 12.09 12.05
N ASP A 14 3.83 13.38 11.89
CA ASP A 14 5.20 13.89 11.71
C ASP A 14 6.06 13.57 12.95
N ALA A 15 5.50 13.74 14.15
CA ALA A 15 6.19 13.39 15.39
C ALA A 15 6.43 11.87 15.52
N ALA A 16 5.44 11.05 15.15
CA ALA A 16 5.58 9.60 15.13
C ALA A 16 6.66 9.14 14.15
N GLN A 17 6.69 9.70 12.94
CA GLN A 17 7.70 9.38 11.91
C GLN A 17 9.10 9.82 12.32
N LEU A 18 9.25 10.99 12.96
CA LEU A 18 10.54 11.43 13.48
C LEU A 18 11.07 10.46 14.55
N LEU A 19 10.20 10.00 15.45
CA LEU A 19 10.56 9.03 16.47
C LEU A 19 10.91 7.66 15.86
N ALA A 20 10.10 7.18 14.92
CA ALA A 20 10.33 5.95 14.17
C ALA A 20 11.67 5.97 13.41
N SER A 21 11.95 7.04 12.67
CA SER A 21 13.21 7.25 11.95
C SER A 21 14.44 7.18 12.87
N ARG A 22 14.34 7.73 14.09
CA ARG A 22 15.42 7.61 15.08
C ARG A 22 15.63 6.18 15.55
N LEU A 23 14.56 5.41 15.75
CA LEU A 23 14.64 3.99 16.11
C LEU A 23 15.20 3.15 14.95
N ASP A 24 14.79 3.42 13.72
CA ASP A 24 15.32 2.77 12.51
C ASP A 24 16.80 3.05 12.32
N ALA A 25 17.26 4.27 12.60
CA ALA A 25 18.68 4.60 12.56
C ALA A 25 19.48 3.74 13.58
N ALA A 26 18.96 3.57 14.79
CA ALA A 26 19.56 2.72 15.81
C ALA A 26 19.53 1.22 15.42
N ALA A 27 18.40 0.73 14.89
CA ALA A 27 18.29 -0.65 14.41
C ALA A 27 19.22 -0.92 13.21
N GLY A 28 19.34 0.04 12.29
CA GLY A 28 20.27 -0.01 11.17
C GLY A 28 21.73 -0.02 11.63
N GLN A 29 22.07 0.75 12.66
CA GLN A 29 23.40 0.72 13.29
C GLN A 29 23.68 -0.64 13.91
N ALA A 30 22.73 -1.20 14.65
CA ALA A 30 22.80 -2.56 15.19
C ALA A 30 22.98 -3.63 14.10
N GLY A 31 22.38 -3.43 12.94
CA GLY A 31 22.55 -4.34 11.79
C GLY A 31 23.90 -4.24 11.09
N ARG A 32 24.56 -3.07 11.13
CA ARG A 32 25.88 -2.88 10.52
C ARG A 32 27.01 -3.33 11.45
N ASP A 33 26.93 -2.94 12.71
CA ASP A 33 28.07 -3.03 13.64
C ASP A 33 27.91 -4.17 14.64
N GLY A 34 26.69 -4.68 14.80
CA GLY A 34 26.39 -5.71 15.80
C GLY A 34 26.73 -7.13 15.38
N VAL A 35 26.74 -8.02 16.36
CA VAL A 35 26.90 -9.47 16.18
C VAL A 35 25.63 -10.18 16.61
N TYR A 36 25.19 -11.15 15.82
CA TYR A 36 24.07 -12.01 16.23
C TYR A 36 24.54 -12.97 17.33
N THR A 37 23.92 -12.85 18.51
CA THR A 37 24.13 -13.76 19.63
C THR A 37 22.82 -14.50 19.93
N PRO A 38 22.78 -15.83 19.80
CA PRO A 38 21.56 -16.58 20.09
C PRO A 38 21.18 -16.46 21.56
N PRO A 39 19.87 -16.45 21.90
CA PRO A 39 19.44 -16.46 23.28
C PRO A 39 20.01 -17.64 24.08
N PRO A 40 20.30 -17.47 25.39
CA PRO A 40 20.75 -18.56 26.24
C PRO A 40 19.79 -19.76 26.17
N GLY A 41 20.34 -20.96 26.02
CA GLY A 41 19.56 -22.21 25.93
C GLY A 41 18.88 -22.47 24.58
N SER A 42 19.00 -21.56 23.61
CA SER A 42 18.53 -21.81 22.25
C SER A 42 19.62 -22.49 21.41
N PRO A 43 19.27 -23.49 20.58
CA PRO A 43 20.23 -24.06 19.65
C PRO A 43 20.72 -22.98 18.67
N PRO A 44 22.00 -23.03 18.25
CA PRO A 44 22.50 -22.10 17.25
C PRO A 44 21.61 -22.19 15.99
N PRO A 45 21.27 -21.05 15.37
CA PRO A 45 20.36 -21.07 14.24
C PRO A 45 21.00 -21.85 13.07
N ARG A 46 20.19 -22.67 12.39
CA ARG A 46 20.64 -23.45 11.21
C ARG A 46 21.20 -22.60 10.08
N ARG A 47 20.87 -21.31 10.04
CA ARG A 47 21.38 -20.31 9.09
C ARG A 47 21.85 -19.09 9.86
N ARG A 48 22.94 -18.48 9.38
CA ARG A 48 23.45 -17.21 9.92
C ARG A 48 22.35 -16.16 9.83
N ARG A 49 21.93 -15.61 10.97
CA ARG A 49 20.95 -14.54 11.06
C ARG A 49 21.65 -13.20 10.99
N GLN A 50 20.97 -12.23 10.40
CA GLN A 50 21.48 -10.86 10.35
C GLN A 50 21.32 -10.21 11.74
N PRO A 51 22.38 -9.57 12.27
CA PRO A 51 22.27 -8.70 13.43
C PRO A 51 21.29 -7.55 13.13
N GLY A 52 20.72 -6.93 14.17
CA GLY A 52 19.70 -5.88 14.01
C GLY A 52 18.38 -6.27 13.31
N SER A 53 18.21 -7.51 12.84
CA SER A 53 16.95 -7.95 12.22
C SER A 53 15.78 -7.88 13.22
N LEU A 54 14.55 -7.67 12.72
CA LEU A 54 13.32 -7.58 13.55
C LEU A 54 13.21 -8.73 14.56
N ARG A 55 13.55 -9.94 14.12
CA ARG A 55 13.52 -11.13 14.96
C ARG A 55 14.63 -11.13 16.01
N HIS A 56 15.84 -10.68 15.66
CA HIS A 56 16.95 -10.56 16.60
C HIS A 56 16.64 -9.51 17.67
N LEU A 57 16.10 -8.35 17.30
CA LEU A 57 15.63 -7.33 18.23
C LEU A 57 14.60 -7.91 19.21
N ALA A 58 13.57 -8.60 18.72
CA ALA A 58 12.57 -9.23 19.58
C ALA A 58 13.16 -10.32 20.51
N GLU A 59 14.14 -11.08 20.02
CA GLU A 59 14.86 -12.09 20.81
C GLU A 59 15.68 -11.44 21.94
N VAL A 60 16.37 -10.33 21.67
CA VAL A 60 17.12 -9.55 22.67
C VAL A 60 16.18 -8.92 23.70
N ILE A 61 15.08 -8.29 23.26
CA ILE A 61 14.05 -7.72 24.16
C ILE A 61 13.54 -8.76 25.14
N ARG A 62 13.22 -9.96 24.66
CA ARG A 62 12.72 -11.06 25.49
C ARG A 62 13.79 -11.59 26.44
N THR A 63 15.00 -11.80 25.94
CA THR A 63 16.12 -12.36 26.71
C THR A 63 16.50 -11.46 27.88
N HIS A 64 16.57 -10.14 27.63
CA HIS A 64 16.96 -9.15 28.63
C HIS A 64 15.77 -8.52 29.37
N ARG A 65 14.53 -8.98 29.10
CA ARG A 65 13.29 -8.49 29.71
C ARG A 65 13.15 -6.95 29.62
N LEU A 66 13.48 -6.39 28.46
CA LEU A 66 13.54 -4.93 28.25
C LEU A 66 12.15 -4.27 28.25
N THR A 67 11.09 -5.06 28.05
CA THR A 67 9.69 -4.61 28.03
C THR A 67 8.88 -5.36 29.08
N PRO A 68 8.95 -4.96 30.37
CA PRO A 68 8.22 -5.64 31.44
C PRO A 68 6.71 -5.57 31.20
N GLY A 69 6.01 -6.71 31.35
CA GLY A 69 4.57 -6.81 31.18
C GLY A 69 4.08 -6.89 29.73
N VAL A 70 4.96 -6.76 28.74
CA VAL A 70 4.59 -6.81 27.31
C VAL A 70 5.34 -7.92 26.60
N SER A 71 4.61 -8.83 25.95
CA SER A 71 5.19 -9.84 25.08
C SER A 71 5.54 -9.21 23.74
N VAL A 72 6.83 -9.15 23.41
CA VAL A 72 7.32 -8.58 22.15
C VAL A 72 7.77 -9.69 21.20
N ASP A 73 7.21 -9.66 20.00
CA ASP A 73 7.61 -10.48 18.85
C ASP A 73 8.12 -9.59 17.70
N LYS A 74 8.51 -10.23 16.59
CA LYS A 74 9.05 -9.52 15.42
C LYS A 74 8.05 -8.53 14.81
N ASP A 75 6.75 -8.79 14.92
CA ASP A 75 5.71 -8.02 14.25
C ASP A 75 5.44 -6.75 15.07
N ILE A 76 5.44 -6.85 16.40
CA ILE A 76 5.41 -5.67 17.28
C ILE A 76 6.61 -4.76 17.02
N VAL A 77 7.83 -5.32 16.92
CA VAL A 77 9.03 -4.54 16.59
C VAL A 77 8.87 -3.83 15.24
N ALA A 78 8.35 -4.53 14.23
CA ALA A 78 8.11 -3.95 12.91
C ALA A 78 7.13 -2.76 12.97
N LYS A 79 6.06 -2.86 13.77
CA LYS A 79 5.06 -1.80 13.91
C LYS A 79 5.60 -0.59 14.66
N VAL A 80 6.45 -0.79 15.67
CA VAL A 80 7.16 0.31 16.35
C VAL A 80 8.09 1.01 15.37
N LEU A 81 8.91 0.27 14.63
CA LEU A 81 9.82 0.84 13.64
C LEU A 81 9.10 1.52 12.46
N ALA A 82 7.91 1.05 12.09
CA ALA A 82 7.08 1.68 11.07
C ALA A 82 6.34 2.95 11.57
N GLY A 83 6.48 3.33 12.84
CA GLY A 83 5.78 4.50 13.39
C GLY A 83 4.27 4.32 13.55
N GLU A 84 3.78 3.08 13.67
CA GLU A 84 2.35 2.85 13.89
C GLU A 84 1.91 3.47 15.22
N LEU A 85 0.94 4.41 15.16
CA LEU A 85 0.53 5.25 16.28
C LEU A 85 0.20 4.46 17.55
N ARG A 86 -0.44 3.29 17.42
CA ARG A 86 -0.79 2.43 18.55
C ARG A 86 0.42 1.90 19.33
N TYR A 87 1.57 1.72 18.68
CA TYR A 87 2.76 1.09 19.27
C TYR A 87 3.85 2.10 19.59
N ILE A 88 4.01 3.14 18.76
CA ILE A 88 5.00 4.20 18.96
C ILE A 88 4.64 5.12 20.16
N THR A 89 3.37 5.11 20.59
CA THR A 89 2.87 5.83 21.78
C THR A 89 3.06 5.06 23.09
N ASP A 90 3.50 3.80 23.03
CA ASP A 90 3.88 3.04 24.22
C ASP A 90 5.38 3.27 24.53
N PRO A 91 5.71 4.03 25.60
CA PRO A 91 7.10 4.35 25.92
C PRO A 91 7.91 3.10 26.29
N VAL A 92 7.28 2.06 26.85
CA VAL A 92 7.96 0.81 27.22
C VAL A 92 8.43 0.09 25.97
N LEU A 93 7.58 0.02 24.94
CA LEU A 93 7.94 -0.58 23.65
C LEU A 93 9.04 0.21 22.94
N VAL A 94 8.90 1.53 22.86
CA VAL A 94 9.88 2.42 22.20
C VAL A 94 11.26 2.29 22.85
N VAL A 95 11.32 2.40 24.19
CA VAL A 95 12.58 2.27 24.92
C VAL A 95 13.13 0.85 24.83
N GLY A 96 12.28 -0.17 24.87
CA GLY A 96 12.69 -1.56 24.73
C GLY A 96 13.37 -1.86 23.39
N VAL A 97 12.80 -1.35 22.29
CA VAL A 97 13.38 -1.48 20.93
C VAL A 97 14.71 -0.72 20.85
N ALA A 98 14.78 0.50 21.36
CA ALA A 98 16.01 1.28 21.36
C ALA A 98 17.13 0.61 22.18
N LYS A 99 16.83 0.16 23.40
CA LYS A 99 17.77 -0.57 24.26
C LYS A 99 18.29 -1.83 23.58
N ALA A 100 17.41 -2.60 22.93
CA ALA A 100 17.82 -3.79 22.20
C ALA A 100 18.78 -3.48 21.05
N ALA A 101 18.51 -2.42 20.28
CA ALA A 101 19.39 -1.99 19.20
C ALA A 101 20.79 -1.60 19.73
N HIS A 102 20.86 -0.81 20.81
CA HIS A 102 22.12 -0.39 21.41
C HIS A 102 22.91 -1.56 22.00
N LEU A 103 22.23 -2.50 22.68
CA LEU A 103 22.87 -3.73 23.17
C LEU A 103 23.49 -4.56 22.05
N ILE A 104 22.81 -4.68 20.90
CA ILE A 104 23.32 -5.42 19.74
C ILE A 104 24.52 -4.69 19.11
N ALA A 105 24.47 -3.36 19.06
CA ALA A 105 25.54 -2.53 18.51
C ALA A 105 26.72 -2.33 19.48
N GLU A 106 26.64 -2.85 20.71
CA GLU A 106 27.59 -2.60 21.80
C GLU A 106 27.81 -1.10 22.08
N THR A 107 26.78 -0.28 21.86
CA THR A 107 26.80 1.16 22.12
C THR A 107 26.16 1.47 23.48
N PRO A 108 26.65 2.51 24.20
CA PRO A 108 26.01 2.95 25.44
C PRO A 108 24.57 3.41 25.20
N PHE A 109 23.69 3.08 26.14
CA PHE A 109 22.32 3.60 26.22
C PHE A 109 22.00 3.82 27.69
N ASP A 110 21.94 5.08 28.09
CA ASP A 110 21.76 5.46 29.50
C ASP A 110 20.29 5.78 29.85
N ASP A 111 20.06 6.15 31.11
CA ASP A 111 18.73 6.49 31.60
C ASP A 111 18.22 7.82 31.01
N ASP A 112 19.11 8.74 30.63
CA ASP A 112 18.74 10.00 29.98
C ASP A 112 18.20 9.75 28.57
N ASP A 113 18.82 8.83 27.82
CA ASP A 113 18.32 8.38 26.51
C ASP A 113 16.95 7.70 26.64
N ALA A 114 16.78 6.83 27.64
CA ALA A 114 15.50 6.19 27.94
C ALA A 114 14.41 7.23 28.25
N GLN A 115 14.75 8.24 29.06
CA GLN A 115 13.84 9.31 29.44
C GLN A 115 13.46 10.18 28.24
N ARG A 116 14.42 10.56 27.38
CA ARG A 116 14.16 11.34 26.17
C ARG A 116 13.20 10.63 25.22
N LEU A 117 13.40 9.33 25.00
CA LEU A 117 12.50 8.54 24.15
C LEU A 117 11.12 8.36 24.77
N SER A 118 11.06 8.17 26.09
CA SER A 118 9.78 8.09 26.81
C SER A 118 9.00 9.40 26.70
N VAL A 119 9.65 10.55 26.91
CA VAL A 119 9.05 11.89 26.74
C VAL A 119 8.58 12.11 25.30
N ALA A 120 9.38 11.70 24.31
CA ALA A 120 9.00 11.79 22.90
C ALA A 120 7.75 10.93 22.59
N SER A 121 7.71 9.69 23.08
CA SER A 121 6.57 8.77 22.91
C SER A 121 5.30 9.33 23.58
N THR A 122 5.40 9.82 24.82
CA THR A 122 4.29 10.49 25.52
C THR A 122 3.82 11.74 24.79
N ARG A 123 4.73 12.52 24.19
CA ARG A 123 4.36 13.67 23.35
C ARG A 123 3.57 13.25 22.12
N VAL A 124 3.97 12.17 21.44
CA VAL A 124 3.20 11.63 20.31
C VAL A 124 1.81 11.19 20.79
N ALA A 125 1.71 10.53 21.95
CA ALA A 125 0.42 10.13 22.52
C ALA A 125 -0.50 11.33 22.78
N ALA A 126 0.04 12.41 23.37
CA ALA A 126 -0.72 13.64 23.60
C ALA A 126 -1.19 14.30 22.30
N LEU A 127 -0.37 14.26 21.24
CA LEU A 127 -0.76 14.76 19.91
C LEU A 127 -1.86 13.89 19.28
N VAL A 128 -1.79 12.56 19.42
CA VAL A 128 -2.84 11.65 18.96
C VAL A 128 -4.15 11.90 19.71
N GLU A 129 -4.11 12.06 21.03
CA GLU A 129 -5.30 12.36 21.83
C GLU A 129 -5.92 13.71 21.46
N ALA A 130 -5.09 14.75 21.27
CA ALA A 130 -5.56 16.06 20.82
C ALA A 130 -6.20 15.98 19.42
N ALA A 131 -5.61 15.17 18.54
CA ALA A 131 -6.12 14.92 17.21
C ALA A 131 -7.49 14.20 17.27
N GLU A 132 -7.60 13.12 18.04
CA GLU A 132 -8.87 12.39 18.25
C GLU A 132 -9.94 13.25 18.94
N GLN A 133 -9.55 14.14 19.84
CA GLN A 133 -10.47 15.10 20.46
C GLN A 133 -10.97 16.12 19.43
N ALA A 134 -10.08 16.65 18.57
CA ALA A 134 -10.49 17.55 17.48
C ALA A 134 -11.45 16.87 16.49
N ASP A 135 -11.27 15.57 16.22
CA ASP A 135 -12.20 14.80 15.38
C ASP A 135 -13.58 14.62 16.04
N ARG A 136 -13.59 14.32 17.34
CA ARG A 136 -14.83 14.22 18.13
C ARG A 136 -15.57 15.55 18.25
N ASP A 137 -14.83 16.66 18.33
CA ASP A 137 -15.35 18.03 18.43
C ASP A 137 -15.70 18.65 17.07
N ALA A 138 -15.59 17.89 15.98
CA ALA A 138 -15.95 18.32 14.63
C ALA A 138 -17.44 18.20 14.20
N PRO A 139 -18.49 18.02 15.04
CA PRO A 139 -19.84 17.90 14.49
C PRO A 139 -20.35 19.23 13.90
N ALA A 140 -20.82 19.16 12.64
CA ALA A 140 -21.58 20.15 11.86
C ALA A 140 -20.85 21.14 10.92
N LEU A 141 -19.65 20.83 10.40
CA LEU A 141 -19.07 21.59 9.26
C LEU A 141 -19.29 20.96 7.87
N LEU A 142 -19.91 19.78 7.81
CA LEU A 142 -20.56 19.37 6.56
C LEU A 142 -21.88 20.15 6.48
N PRO A 143 -22.12 20.97 5.45
CA PRO A 143 -23.42 21.57 5.25
C PRO A 143 -24.44 20.42 5.24
N ALA A 144 -25.43 20.49 6.15
CA ALA A 144 -26.54 19.56 6.17
C ALA A 144 -27.02 19.35 4.73
N PRO A 145 -27.33 18.10 4.30
CA PRO A 145 -27.88 17.86 2.98
C PRO A 145 -28.99 18.88 2.75
N ARG A 146 -28.81 19.76 1.75
CA ARG A 146 -29.84 20.74 1.43
C ARG A 146 -31.13 19.94 1.28
N PRO A 147 -32.22 20.25 2.02
CA PRO A 147 -33.49 19.61 1.75
C PRO A 147 -33.73 19.76 0.27
N ALA A 148 -33.99 18.65 -0.41
CA ALA A 148 -34.18 18.60 -1.84
C ALA A 148 -35.21 19.67 -2.20
N LEU A 149 -34.72 20.82 -2.67
CA LEU A 149 -35.57 21.86 -3.20
C LEU A 149 -36.33 21.17 -4.31
N GLU A 150 -37.64 21.14 -4.09
CA GLU A 150 -38.67 20.58 -4.95
C GLU A 150 -38.18 20.47 -6.38
N ARG A 151 -37.99 19.22 -6.80
CA ARG A 151 -37.78 18.82 -8.18
C ARG A 151 -38.98 19.33 -8.97
N ARG A 152 -38.89 20.59 -9.41
CA ARG A 152 -39.82 21.20 -10.33
C ARG A 152 -39.82 20.29 -11.54
N GLU A 153 -40.98 19.71 -11.83
CA GLU A 153 -41.24 18.89 -13.00
C GLU A 153 -40.83 19.65 -14.26
N ALA A 154 -39.58 19.49 -14.70
CA ALA A 154 -39.20 19.70 -16.07
C ALA A 154 -39.41 18.35 -16.75
N GLY A 155 -40.39 18.31 -17.65
CA GLY A 155 -40.88 17.11 -18.32
C GLY A 155 -39.79 16.31 -19.05
N PRO A 156 -40.13 15.10 -19.52
CA PRO A 156 -39.18 14.21 -20.17
C PRO A 156 -38.65 14.86 -21.45
N MET A 157 -37.39 15.28 -21.42
CA MET A 157 -36.67 15.67 -22.63
C MET A 157 -36.32 14.40 -23.39
N VAL A 158 -37.19 14.00 -24.32
CA VAL A 158 -36.96 12.91 -25.27
C VAL A 158 -35.89 13.39 -26.26
N LEU A 159 -34.64 12.98 -26.03
CA LEU A 159 -33.59 13.07 -27.04
C LEU A 159 -33.66 11.82 -27.93
N GLU A 160 -34.37 11.95 -29.05
CA GLU A 160 -34.30 11.01 -30.18
C GLU A 160 -32.89 11.07 -30.80
N ALA A 161 -32.00 10.16 -30.39
CA ALA A 161 -30.78 9.87 -31.13
C ALA A 161 -31.06 8.74 -32.13
N THR A 162 -31.26 9.10 -33.40
CA THR A 162 -31.38 8.18 -34.52
C THR A 162 -30.03 7.51 -34.80
N VAL A 163 -29.81 6.31 -34.24
CA VAL A 163 -28.65 5.46 -34.55
C VAL A 163 -28.95 4.65 -35.81
N THR A 164 -28.31 5.00 -36.92
CA THR A 164 -28.37 4.24 -38.17
C THR A 164 -27.41 3.03 -38.09
N VAL A 165 -27.96 1.84 -37.90
CA VAL A 165 -27.21 0.57 -37.88
C VAL A 165 -26.94 0.12 -39.32
N ARG A 166 -25.70 0.25 -39.80
CA ARG A 166 -25.24 -0.32 -41.09
C ARG A 166 -24.57 -1.68 -40.85
N ARG A 167 -25.28 -2.77 -41.12
CA ARG A 167 -24.72 -4.15 -41.17
C ARG A 167 -23.83 -4.32 -42.41
N PRO A 168 -22.63 -4.92 -42.32
CA PRO A 168 -21.98 -5.51 -43.48
C PRO A 168 -22.32 -7.01 -43.60
N GLY A 169 -22.88 -7.36 -44.76
CA GLY A 169 -23.32 -8.71 -45.11
C GLY A 169 -22.19 -9.63 -45.59
N ARG A 170 -22.46 -10.94 -45.44
CA ARG A 170 -21.73 -12.08 -46.02
C ARG A 170 -21.59 -11.96 -47.55
N ARG A 171 -20.39 -12.20 -48.10
CA ARG A 171 -20.21 -12.82 -49.44
C ARG A 171 -18.99 -13.73 -49.50
N ARG A 172 -19.24 -14.96 -49.96
CA ARG A 172 -18.26 -15.99 -50.36
C ARG A 172 -17.65 -15.64 -51.73
N ARG A 173 -16.36 -15.92 -51.95
CA ARG A 173 -15.81 -16.95 -52.88
C ARG A 173 -14.37 -16.63 -53.34
N ARG A 174 -13.51 -17.66 -53.18
CA ARG A 174 -12.46 -18.20 -54.07
C ARG A 174 -11.29 -17.31 -54.53
N GLY A 175 -10.08 -17.81 -54.24
CA GLY A 175 -8.83 -17.48 -54.94
C GLY A 175 -7.67 -18.30 -54.35
N LEU A 176 -7.21 -19.28 -55.11
CA LEU A 176 -6.12 -20.23 -54.83
C LEU A 176 -4.76 -19.60 -55.20
N ILE A 177 -3.65 -20.03 -54.58
CA ILE A 177 -2.31 -20.37 -55.17
C ILE A 177 -1.13 -20.09 -54.19
N ILE A 178 -0.46 -21.18 -53.76
CA ILE A 178 1.01 -21.49 -53.75
C ILE A 178 1.98 -20.38 -53.27
N GLY A 179 2.96 -20.59 -52.36
CA GLY A 179 3.48 -21.81 -51.73
C GLY A 179 4.72 -21.53 -50.85
N THR A 180 5.19 -22.61 -50.21
CA THR A 180 6.55 -22.90 -49.66
C THR A 180 7.13 -21.99 -48.56
N SER A 181 7.87 -22.41 -47.54
CA SER A 181 8.21 -23.67 -46.84
C SER A 181 9.20 -23.25 -45.72
N LEU A 182 9.14 -23.86 -44.52
CA LEU A 182 10.23 -24.40 -43.68
C LEU A 182 10.05 -24.19 -42.15
N VAL A 183 9.71 -25.31 -41.49
CA VAL A 183 10.40 -25.96 -40.35
C VAL A 183 10.68 -25.18 -39.05
N ALA A 184 10.05 -25.69 -37.97
CA ALA A 184 10.55 -25.95 -36.60
C ALA A 184 9.42 -25.63 -35.60
N LEU A 185 9.07 -26.37 -34.54
CA LEU A 185 9.49 -27.63 -33.93
C LEU A 185 8.45 -27.90 -32.83
N SER A 186 8.04 -29.17 -32.68
CA SER A 186 7.51 -29.83 -31.46
C SER A 186 6.24 -29.33 -30.74
N CYS A 187 5.25 -30.21 -30.79
CA CYS A 187 4.07 -30.34 -29.95
C CYS A 187 4.37 -30.40 -28.44
N VAL A 188 3.63 -29.61 -27.64
CA VAL A 188 2.95 -30.13 -26.43
C VAL A 188 1.57 -29.47 -26.35
N THR A 189 0.56 -30.31 -26.23
CA THR A 189 -0.88 -30.08 -26.28
C THR A 189 -1.39 -29.09 -25.23
N ALA A 190 -2.03 -28.02 -25.72
CA ALA A 190 -2.88 -27.12 -24.95
C ALA A 190 -4.18 -27.82 -24.52
N GLY A 191 -4.31 -28.12 -23.23
CA GLY A 191 -5.60 -28.42 -22.60
C GLY A 191 -6.37 -27.12 -22.38
N LEU A 192 -7.17 -26.72 -23.36
CA LEU A 192 -8.17 -25.65 -23.25
C LEU A 192 -9.31 -26.10 -22.33
N PHE A 193 -9.23 -25.81 -21.03
CA PHE A 193 -10.42 -25.64 -20.20
C PHE A 193 -10.82 -24.17 -20.21
N VAL A 194 -11.80 -23.87 -21.07
CA VAL A 194 -12.54 -22.60 -21.10
C VAL A 194 -13.40 -22.56 -19.84
N VAL A 195 -12.87 -21.99 -18.76
CA VAL A 195 -13.70 -21.42 -17.70
C VAL A 195 -14.15 -20.06 -18.21
N ARG A 196 -15.38 -20.04 -18.71
CA ARG A 196 -16.06 -18.84 -19.20
C ARG A 196 -16.50 -18.00 -18.00
N SER A 197 -15.57 -17.26 -17.39
CA SER A 197 -15.93 -16.17 -16.49
C SER A 197 -16.35 -14.98 -17.36
N ASN A 198 -17.62 -14.63 -17.35
CA ASN A 198 -18.14 -13.38 -17.91
C ASN A 198 -17.69 -12.16 -17.05
N ALA A 199 -16.38 -12.03 -16.81
CA ALA A 199 -15.81 -10.77 -16.37
C ALA A 199 -15.50 -10.01 -17.65
N LYS A 200 -16.18 -8.88 -17.89
CA LYS A 200 -15.66 -7.88 -18.83
C LYS A 200 -14.20 -7.62 -18.41
N THR A 201 -13.26 -7.77 -19.34
CA THR A 201 -11.87 -7.38 -19.10
C THR A 201 -11.88 -5.89 -18.75
N ASP A 202 -11.17 -5.51 -17.68
CA ASP A 202 -11.03 -4.10 -17.31
C ASP A 202 -10.49 -3.29 -18.50
N ALA A 203 -11.00 -2.07 -18.65
CA ALA A 203 -10.52 -1.12 -19.65
C ALA A 203 -9.07 -0.67 -19.35
N PRO A 204 -8.35 -0.14 -20.35
CA PRO A 204 -7.00 0.38 -20.13
C PRO A 204 -6.96 1.45 -19.05
N CYS A 205 -5.91 1.41 -18.22
CA CYS A 205 -5.69 2.30 -17.08
C CYS A 205 -6.01 3.78 -17.32
N ARG A 206 -5.64 4.31 -18.50
CA ARG A 206 -5.72 5.74 -18.82
C ARG A 206 -6.91 6.12 -19.69
N ASP A 207 -7.74 5.16 -20.07
CA ASP A 207 -8.91 5.47 -20.88
C ASP A 207 -9.88 6.33 -20.06
N GLY A 208 -10.38 7.43 -20.63
CA GLY A 208 -11.21 8.41 -19.91
C GLY A 208 -10.48 9.31 -18.90
N ALA A 209 -9.19 9.09 -18.62
CA ALA A 209 -8.39 9.93 -17.72
C ALA A 209 -7.58 10.98 -18.50
N SER A 210 -7.38 12.16 -17.91
CA SER A 210 -6.65 13.26 -18.55
C SER A 210 -5.63 13.93 -17.62
N GLY A 211 -4.59 14.54 -18.20
CA GLY A 211 -3.63 15.33 -17.43
C GLY A 211 -2.99 14.57 -16.27
N ASP A 212 -3.17 15.09 -15.06
CA ASP A 212 -2.64 14.60 -13.79
C ASP A 212 -3.61 13.66 -13.04
N ASP A 213 -4.71 13.23 -13.67
CA ASP A 213 -5.65 12.24 -13.12
C ASP A 213 -4.96 10.93 -12.73
N ILE A 214 -3.92 10.54 -13.48
CA ILE A 214 -3.13 9.34 -13.25
C ILE A 214 -1.64 9.64 -13.37
N ILE A 215 -0.93 9.49 -12.26
CA ILE A 215 0.53 9.62 -12.19
C ILE A 215 1.14 8.26 -12.50
N ALA A 216 1.77 8.11 -13.67
CA ALA A 216 2.35 6.81 -14.07
C ALA A 216 3.58 6.43 -13.24
N ALA A 217 4.46 7.39 -12.94
CA ALA A 217 5.66 7.16 -12.15
C ALA A 217 5.41 7.55 -10.69
N THR A 218 4.70 6.69 -9.95
CA THR A 218 4.30 6.97 -8.57
C THR A 218 5.48 7.35 -7.67
N THR A 219 6.59 6.63 -7.77
CA THR A 219 7.79 6.86 -6.94
C THR A 219 8.54 8.15 -7.26
N SER A 220 8.30 8.78 -8.42
CA SER A 220 8.90 10.09 -8.72
C SER A 220 8.16 11.26 -8.07
N VAL A 221 6.92 11.03 -7.60
CA VAL A 221 6.08 12.07 -7.00
C VAL A 221 5.84 11.80 -5.51
N PHE A 222 5.68 10.54 -5.14
CA PHE A 222 5.35 10.13 -3.77
C PHE A 222 6.52 9.34 -3.17
N SER A 223 7.00 9.79 -2.02
CA SER A 223 7.89 8.98 -1.18
C SER A 223 7.10 7.87 -0.50
N ASP A 224 7.66 6.66 -0.47
CA ASP A 224 7.05 5.54 0.25
C ASP A 224 6.89 5.83 1.75
N ASP A 225 7.79 6.62 2.34
CA ASP A 225 7.73 6.95 3.77
C ASP A 225 6.75 8.10 4.06
N GLY A 226 6.47 8.93 3.05
CA GLY A 226 5.51 10.04 3.16
C GLY A 226 4.06 9.65 2.82
N ALA A 227 3.84 8.41 2.41
CA ALA A 227 2.52 7.91 2.02
C ALA A 227 1.82 7.20 3.17
N THR A 228 0.52 7.42 3.33
CA THR A 228 -0.27 6.71 4.32
C THR A 228 -0.61 5.31 3.82
N ARG A 229 -0.30 4.30 4.61
CA ARG A 229 -0.66 2.90 4.35
C ARG A 229 -2.10 2.63 4.79
N LEU A 230 -2.89 2.00 3.92
CA LEU A 230 -4.21 1.49 4.27
C LEU A 230 -4.09 0.15 5.01
N SER A 231 -4.98 -0.05 5.99
CA SER A 231 -5.14 -1.30 6.73
C SER A 231 -6.36 -2.07 6.19
N PRO A 232 -6.32 -3.41 6.11
CA PRO A 232 -5.17 -4.27 6.40
C PRO A 232 -4.11 -4.21 5.28
N THR A 233 -2.94 -4.79 5.57
CA THR A 233 -1.95 -5.09 4.54
C THR A 233 -2.52 -6.11 3.56
N LEU A 234 -2.03 -6.12 2.32
CA LEU A 234 -2.54 -7.03 1.29
C LEU A 234 -1.75 -8.35 1.26
N ASP A 235 -0.87 -8.57 2.24
CA ASP A 235 0.09 -9.68 2.27
C ASP A 235 -0.62 -11.04 2.23
N PHE A 236 -0.07 -11.97 1.43
CA PHE A 236 -0.45 -13.38 1.46
C PHE A 236 0.68 -14.23 0.87
N ASP A 237 0.82 -15.46 1.37
CA ASP A 237 1.86 -16.40 0.93
C ASP A 237 3.25 -15.76 0.99
N GLN A 238 4.00 -15.71 -0.11
CA GLN A 238 5.30 -15.01 -0.21
C GLN A 238 5.17 -13.59 -0.81
N MET A 239 3.96 -13.16 -1.14
CA MET A 239 3.68 -11.82 -1.66
C MET A 239 3.45 -10.87 -0.49
N ASN A 240 4.17 -9.76 -0.50
CA ASN A 240 3.94 -8.67 0.43
C ASN A 240 3.47 -7.43 -0.34
N GLY A 241 2.54 -6.69 0.24
CA GLY A 241 1.89 -5.60 -0.45
C GLY A 241 1.09 -4.67 0.44
N SER A 242 0.84 -3.49 -0.10
CA SER A 242 0.05 -2.49 0.61
C SER A 242 -0.65 -1.57 -0.36
N ALA A 243 -1.89 -1.25 -0.03
CA ALA A 243 -2.58 -0.10 -0.57
C ALA A 243 -2.11 1.17 0.16
N ARG A 244 -1.89 2.24 -0.59
CA ARG A 244 -1.31 3.49 -0.08
C ARG A 244 -2.04 4.68 -0.68
N TYR A 245 -2.02 5.80 0.03
CA TYR A 245 -2.49 7.08 -0.47
C TYR A 245 -1.65 8.25 0.02
N ALA A 246 -1.66 9.34 -0.74
CA ALA A 246 -1.04 10.61 -0.38
C ALA A 246 -1.70 11.76 -1.15
N ARG A 247 -1.44 13.00 -0.74
CA ARG A 247 -1.92 14.19 -1.45
C ARG A 247 -0.84 14.78 -2.35
N HIS A 248 -1.22 15.19 -3.55
CA HIS A 248 -0.39 15.93 -4.49
C HIS A 248 -1.25 16.96 -5.24
N ALA A 249 -0.75 18.18 -5.41
CA ALA A 249 -1.47 19.27 -6.09
C ALA A 249 -2.93 19.47 -5.58
N GLY A 250 -3.16 19.31 -4.28
CA GLY A 250 -4.48 19.46 -3.66
C GLY A 250 -5.42 18.25 -3.77
N ARG A 251 -5.05 17.21 -4.53
CA ARG A 251 -5.85 15.99 -4.75
C ARG A 251 -5.26 14.81 -3.98
N THR A 252 -6.09 13.84 -3.63
CA THR A 252 -5.64 12.57 -3.03
C THR A 252 -5.46 11.54 -4.13
N TYR A 253 -4.36 10.78 -4.07
CA TYR A 253 -4.03 9.71 -5.00
C TYR A 253 -3.88 8.39 -4.26
N TYR A 254 -4.34 7.31 -4.89
CA TYR A 254 -4.26 5.94 -4.38
C TYR A 254 -3.40 5.08 -5.30
N TRP A 255 -2.55 4.23 -4.71
CA TRP A 255 -1.77 3.25 -5.45
C TRP A 255 -1.53 1.98 -4.64
N GLY A 256 -1.12 0.93 -5.34
CA GLY A 256 -0.64 -0.29 -4.72
C GLY A 256 0.88 -0.40 -4.82
N ARG A 257 1.46 -1.06 -3.82
CA ARG A 257 2.86 -1.46 -3.74
C ARG A 257 2.92 -2.97 -3.59
N ALA A 258 3.74 -3.63 -4.38
CA ALA A 258 4.00 -5.07 -4.27
C ALA A 258 5.49 -5.34 -4.14
N GLY A 259 5.80 -6.36 -3.36
CA GLY A 259 7.09 -7.04 -3.31
C GLY A 259 6.85 -8.54 -3.17
N SER A 260 7.90 -9.31 -3.40
CA SER A 260 7.87 -10.75 -3.16
C SER A 260 9.11 -11.18 -2.41
N ASP A 261 8.90 -12.02 -1.40
CA ASP A 261 9.97 -12.71 -0.70
C ASP A 261 10.27 -14.09 -1.33
N ASP A 262 9.50 -14.50 -2.34
CA ASP A 262 9.89 -15.65 -3.14
C ASP A 262 11.05 -15.29 -4.09
N HIS A 263 11.92 -16.27 -4.32
CA HIS A 263 12.99 -16.14 -5.29
C HIS A 263 12.50 -16.38 -6.73
N ASP A 264 11.17 -16.31 -6.95
CA ASP A 264 10.55 -16.47 -8.27
C ASP A 264 10.10 -15.11 -8.82
N PRO A 265 10.87 -14.55 -9.75
CA PRO A 265 10.69 -13.19 -10.22
C PRO A 265 9.35 -12.87 -10.93
N HIS A 266 8.59 -13.89 -11.32
CA HIS A 266 7.38 -13.73 -12.15
C HIS A 266 6.10 -14.18 -11.45
N SER A 267 6.11 -14.23 -10.13
CA SER A 267 5.02 -14.84 -9.39
C SER A 267 3.89 -13.87 -9.07
N GLY A 268 3.85 -12.61 -9.50
CA GLY A 268 2.75 -11.71 -9.18
C GLY A 268 2.92 -10.21 -9.48
N GLY A 269 2.19 -9.37 -8.74
CA GLY A 269 2.27 -7.91 -8.84
C GLY A 269 1.14 -7.19 -8.12
N THR A 270 0.97 -5.90 -8.41
CA THR A 270 -0.10 -5.04 -7.83
C THR A 270 -0.87 -4.30 -8.91
N ARG A 271 -2.18 -4.12 -8.72
CA ARG A 271 -3.05 -3.33 -9.61
C ARG A 271 -3.92 -2.38 -8.82
N VAL A 272 -4.13 -1.19 -9.38
CA VAL A 272 -5.19 -0.28 -8.98
C VAL A 272 -6.28 -0.37 -10.03
N ARG A 273 -7.49 -0.63 -9.59
CA ARG A 273 -8.70 -0.54 -10.41
C ARG A 273 -9.43 0.73 -10.04
N TRP A 274 -10.01 1.41 -11.03
CA TRP A 274 -10.85 2.57 -10.80
C TRP A 274 -12.05 2.59 -11.75
N ARG A 275 -13.13 3.25 -11.35
CA ARG A 275 -14.29 3.53 -12.19
C ARG A 275 -15.00 4.80 -11.74
N THR A 276 -15.63 5.51 -12.66
CA THR A 276 -16.68 6.49 -12.31
C THR A 276 -17.98 5.77 -11.96
N ALA A 277 -18.99 6.48 -11.45
CA ALA A 277 -20.24 5.87 -10.98
C ALA A 277 -20.94 5.00 -12.04
N ASP A 278 -20.96 5.48 -13.29
CA ASP A 278 -21.62 4.82 -14.44
C ASP A 278 -20.62 4.17 -15.42
N GLY A 279 -19.33 4.18 -15.09
CA GLY A 279 -18.24 3.71 -15.95
C GLY A 279 -17.91 2.22 -15.81
N ASP A 280 -17.21 1.68 -16.82
CA ASP A 280 -16.56 0.38 -16.73
C ASP A 280 -15.33 0.48 -15.78
N TRP A 281 -14.90 -0.65 -15.21
CA TRP A 281 -13.65 -0.68 -14.45
C TRP A 281 -12.44 -0.54 -15.37
N HIS A 282 -11.51 0.32 -14.99
CA HIS A 282 -10.19 0.50 -15.59
C HIS A 282 -9.14 -0.13 -14.69
N SER A 283 -8.06 -0.68 -15.26
CA SER A 283 -7.00 -1.34 -14.48
C SER A 283 -5.61 -0.82 -14.83
N CYS A 284 -4.90 -0.40 -13.78
CA CYS A 284 -3.51 0.04 -13.78
C CYS A 284 -2.66 -1.02 -13.06
N ALA A 285 -2.16 -1.99 -13.81
CA ALA A 285 -1.39 -3.10 -13.27
C ALA A 285 0.13 -2.88 -13.47
N THR A 286 0.91 -3.20 -12.45
CA THR A 286 2.37 -3.31 -12.53
C THR A 286 2.78 -4.70 -12.06
N ALA A 287 3.34 -5.49 -12.97
CA ALA A 287 3.91 -6.79 -12.64
C ALA A 287 5.26 -6.62 -11.93
N LEU A 288 5.59 -7.54 -11.02
CA LEU A 288 6.94 -7.63 -10.46
C LEU A 288 7.89 -8.13 -11.55
N ALA A 289 8.99 -7.38 -11.78
CA ALA A 289 9.98 -7.71 -12.79
C ALA A 289 11.16 -8.51 -12.22
N VAL A 290 11.80 -9.33 -13.05
CA VAL A 290 12.88 -10.27 -12.64
C VAL A 290 14.08 -9.63 -11.99
N THR A 291 14.37 -8.41 -12.40
CA THR A 291 15.58 -7.71 -12.04
C THR A 291 15.41 -6.86 -10.80
N GLU A 292 14.18 -6.65 -10.32
CA GLU A 292 13.89 -5.75 -9.21
C GLU A 292 13.83 -6.53 -7.90
N ARG A 293 14.88 -6.35 -7.07
CA ARG A 293 14.85 -6.73 -5.65
C ARG A 293 14.09 -5.73 -4.78
N GLY A 294 13.53 -4.68 -5.40
CA GLY A 294 12.76 -3.62 -4.76
C GLY A 294 11.27 -3.88 -4.86
N TYR A 295 10.49 -2.90 -4.41
CA TYR A 295 9.05 -2.92 -4.56
C TYR A 295 8.65 -2.27 -5.89
N VAL A 296 7.62 -2.83 -6.53
CA VAL A 296 6.95 -2.17 -7.65
C VAL A 296 5.73 -1.41 -7.18
N HIS A 297 5.39 -0.37 -7.94
CA HIS A 297 4.25 0.48 -7.66
C HIS A 297 3.36 0.55 -8.89
N THR A 298 2.05 0.53 -8.67
CA THR A 298 1.09 0.90 -9.71
C THR A 298 1.20 2.39 -10.00
N PRO A 299 0.70 2.84 -11.17
CA PRO A 299 0.27 4.23 -11.31
C PRO A 299 -0.62 4.66 -10.14
N ALA A 300 -0.50 5.92 -9.73
CA ALA A 300 -1.33 6.52 -8.71
C ALA A 300 -2.55 7.17 -9.34
N VAL A 301 -3.75 6.82 -8.84
CA VAL A 301 -5.04 7.26 -9.38
C VAL A 301 -5.65 8.28 -8.44
N ALA A 302 -6.03 9.44 -8.97
CA ALA A 302 -6.68 10.48 -8.19
C ALA A 302 -8.07 10.06 -7.70
N THR A 303 -8.54 10.68 -6.60
CA THR A 303 -9.92 10.53 -6.12
C THR A 303 -10.98 11.04 -7.08
N THR A 304 -10.58 11.81 -8.08
CA THR A 304 -11.47 12.28 -9.14
C THR A 304 -10.83 12.05 -10.50
N ILE A 305 -11.60 11.72 -11.53
CA ILE A 305 -11.12 11.59 -12.91
C ILE A 305 -12.06 12.42 -13.78
N GLY A 306 -11.51 13.35 -14.57
CA GLY A 306 -12.35 14.30 -15.32
C GLY A 306 -13.27 15.17 -14.45
N GLY A 307 -12.95 15.33 -13.16
CA GLY A 307 -13.77 16.05 -12.18
C GLY A 307 -14.86 15.21 -11.49
N GLU A 308 -15.07 13.96 -11.90
CA GLU A 308 -16.03 13.05 -11.28
C GLU A 308 -15.36 12.20 -10.19
N PRO A 309 -16.03 11.93 -9.05
CA PRO A 309 -15.52 11.02 -8.04
C PRO A 309 -15.41 9.60 -8.61
N VAL A 310 -14.39 8.87 -8.17
CA VAL A 310 -14.19 7.48 -8.59
C VAL A 310 -14.28 6.51 -7.43
N THR A 311 -14.65 5.27 -7.75
CA THR A 311 -14.45 4.14 -6.86
C THR A 311 -13.10 3.51 -7.17
N VAL A 312 -12.27 3.31 -6.15
CA VAL A 312 -10.93 2.70 -6.29
C VAL A 312 -10.89 1.35 -5.58
N GLN A 313 -10.16 0.40 -6.15
CA GLN A 313 -9.84 -0.88 -5.51
C GLN A 313 -8.38 -1.24 -5.80
N ILE A 314 -7.62 -1.61 -4.78
CA ILE A 314 -6.21 -1.96 -4.93
C ILE A 314 -6.05 -3.44 -4.64
N CYS A 315 -5.37 -4.17 -5.51
CA CYS A 315 -5.20 -5.61 -5.40
C CYS A 315 -3.73 -6.00 -5.52
N LEU A 316 -3.32 -6.96 -4.69
CA LEU A 316 -2.09 -7.71 -4.81
C LEU A 316 -2.44 -9.07 -5.42
N TRP A 317 -1.72 -9.52 -6.44
CA TRP A 317 -1.94 -10.85 -7.04
C TRP A 317 -0.66 -11.67 -7.08
N ARG A 318 -0.87 -12.99 -7.14
CA ARG A 318 0.13 -14.01 -7.39
C ARG A 318 -0.34 -14.89 -8.55
N ASP A 319 0.57 -15.30 -9.41
CA ASP A 319 0.27 -16.13 -10.57
C ASP A 319 0.28 -17.63 -10.25
N ASP A 320 1.19 -18.10 -9.37
CA ASP A 320 1.28 -19.51 -8.96
C ASP A 320 1.64 -19.73 -7.47
N PRO A 321 0.74 -20.29 -6.63
CA PRO A 321 -0.66 -20.56 -6.95
C PRO A 321 -1.41 -19.27 -7.23
N ARG A 322 -2.32 -19.31 -8.22
CA ARG A 322 -3.09 -18.13 -8.60
C ARG A 322 -3.94 -17.64 -7.43
N ARG A 323 -3.68 -16.42 -6.97
CA ARG A 323 -4.39 -15.81 -5.85
C ARG A 323 -4.39 -14.30 -5.98
N GLU A 324 -5.43 -13.68 -5.43
CA GLU A 324 -5.55 -12.23 -5.37
C GLU A 324 -6.15 -11.81 -4.04
N ASN A 325 -5.64 -10.73 -3.47
CA ASN A 325 -6.18 -10.08 -2.30
C ASN A 325 -6.36 -8.59 -2.59
N CYS A 326 -7.57 -8.08 -2.38
CA CYS A 326 -7.93 -6.70 -2.70
C CYS A 326 -8.43 -5.96 -1.46
N THR A 327 -8.26 -4.64 -1.47
CA THR A 327 -8.98 -3.76 -0.54
C THR A 327 -10.49 -3.86 -0.80
N GLU A 328 -11.27 -3.45 0.20
CA GLU A 328 -12.64 -3.02 -0.04
C GLU A 328 -12.67 -1.87 -1.06
N GLN A 329 -13.82 -1.69 -1.73
CA GLN A 329 -13.99 -0.60 -2.68
C GLN A 329 -14.03 0.73 -1.92
N ILE A 330 -13.14 1.63 -2.28
CA ILE A 330 -13.03 2.97 -1.71
C ILE A 330 -13.84 3.91 -2.59
N SER A 331 -15.07 4.23 -2.16
CA SER A 331 -15.83 5.33 -2.75
C SER A 331 -15.26 6.66 -2.25
N THR A 332 -15.07 7.61 -3.16
CA THR A 332 -14.42 8.91 -2.88
C THR A 332 -15.40 10.08 -2.90
N GLY A 333 -16.70 9.80 -3.09
CA GLY A 333 -17.80 10.75 -3.21
C GLY A 333 -19.09 10.04 -3.57
#